data_AF-A0A4V1M3P1-F1
#
_entry.id   AF-A0A4V1M3P1-F1
#
_cell.length_a   1.000
_cell.length_b   1.000
_cell.length_c   1.000
_cell.angle_alpha   90.00
_cell.angle_beta   90.00
_cell.angle_gamma   90.00
#
_symmetry.space_group_name_H-M   'P 1'
#
loop_
_entity.id
_entity.type
_entity.pdbx_description
1 polymer ?
#
loop_
_entity_poly.entity_id
_entity_poly.type
_entity_poly.pdbx_seq_one_letter_code
_entity_poly.pdbx_strand_id
1 'polypeptide(L)'
;MQSWKNFQASLPAVDVSAVSKNLRTTVQATRERLGNVGPDGITELPAEYKQLESRVDALRDVHTKFLKVTKVYETESYDYPSDITESVQDMGSQAASVWATFASKNLKNSNLPIPGTHVAPKGPQPPKTLAHAQSRAAKAGAAELGADDRLGVALGVYGVAMEKVGDARLAQDNLIADRFITPWQATLSTSIGLAMKARANVKAARLELDSARSALKTAAPAKQEQARLHVEEAEDKLVQSTETAIGLMKAVLENPEPIQNLSSLVKAQLIYFSTAAETLSGIQGEIEEAATAAEGEYRTVRGA
;
A
#
# COMPACT_ATOMS: atom_id res chain seq x y z
N MET A 1 -33.20 21.14 -50.50
CA MET A 1 -32.35 19.95 -50.32
C MET A 1 -30.91 20.39 -50.07
N GLN A 2 -30.67 20.94 -48.88
CA GLN A 2 -29.37 21.42 -48.40
C GLN A 2 -29.04 20.61 -47.14
N SER A 3 -28.24 19.55 -47.24
CA SER A 3 -27.68 18.87 -46.05
C SER A 3 -26.57 17.84 -46.35
N TRP A 4 -25.80 17.96 -47.44
CA TRP A 4 -24.74 17.01 -47.80
C TRP A 4 -23.40 17.70 -48.18
N LYS A 5 -22.97 18.70 -47.40
CA LYS A 5 -21.67 19.38 -47.62
C LYS A 5 -20.73 19.46 -46.41
N ASN A 6 -21.03 18.80 -45.29
CA ASN A 6 -20.19 18.86 -44.08
C ASN A 6 -19.59 17.49 -43.71
N PHE A 7 -19.00 16.79 -44.68
CA PHE A 7 -18.20 15.60 -44.40
C PHE A 7 -16.82 15.71 -45.06
N GLN A 8 -16.03 16.68 -44.61
CA GLN A 8 -14.59 16.69 -44.85
C GLN A 8 -13.91 16.74 -43.49
N ALA A 9 -13.43 15.57 -43.07
CA ALA A 9 -12.75 15.36 -41.80
C ALA A 9 -11.50 16.24 -41.69
N SER A 10 -11.42 17.03 -40.62
CA SER A 10 -10.14 17.59 -40.14
C SER A 10 -9.35 16.45 -39.49
N LEU A 11 -8.53 15.76 -40.27
CA LEU A 11 -7.50 14.90 -39.72
C LEU A 11 -6.43 15.79 -39.06
N PRO A 12 -6.03 15.51 -37.81
CA PRO A 12 -4.90 16.22 -37.20
C PRO A 12 -3.66 15.93 -38.04
N ALA A 13 -2.91 16.99 -38.38
CA ALA A 13 -1.61 16.85 -39.02
C ALA A 13 -0.69 16.02 -38.11
N VAL A 14 -0.49 14.76 -38.47
CA VAL A 14 0.46 13.89 -37.77
C VAL A 14 1.85 14.44 -38.03
N ASP A 15 2.51 14.89 -36.96
CA ASP A 15 3.88 15.38 -37.01
C ASP A 15 4.84 14.22 -37.35
N VAL A 16 5.10 14.07 -38.64
CA VAL A 16 5.98 13.05 -39.22
C VAL A 16 7.41 13.19 -38.69
N SER A 17 7.80 14.38 -38.20
CA SER A 17 9.11 14.62 -37.61
C SER A 17 9.25 13.93 -36.24
N ALA A 18 8.22 14.01 -35.39
CA ALA A 18 8.18 13.34 -34.09
C ALA A 18 8.17 11.80 -34.25
N VAL A 19 7.42 11.29 -35.23
CA VAL A 19 7.42 9.86 -35.58
C VAL A 19 8.80 9.40 -36.08
N SER A 20 9.48 10.21 -36.90
CA SER A 20 10.82 9.89 -37.39
C SER A 20 11.90 9.94 -36.30
N LYS A 21 11.78 10.86 -35.33
CA LYS A 21 12.66 10.93 -34.16
C LYS A 21 12.49 9.70 -33.28
N ASN A 22 11.25 9.30 -32.99
CA ASN A 22 10.91 8.12 -32.19
C ASN A 22 11.35 6.80 -32.84
N LEU A 23 11.28 6.70 -34.17
CA LEU A 23 11.76 5.52 -34.91
C LEU A 23 13.28 5.39 -34.89
N ARG A 24 14.02 6.49 -35.02
CA ARG A 24 15.50 6.47 -34.96
C ARG A 24 16.01 6.07 -33.58
N THR A 25 15.44 6.64 -32.51
CA THR A 25 15.78 6.25 -31.14
C THR A 25 15.42 4.79 -30.85
N THR A 26 14.31 4.27 -31.39
CA THR A 26 13.93 2.86 -31.24
C THR A 26 14.89 1.92 -31.99
N VAL A 27 15.29 2.27 -33.22
CA VAL A 27 16.25 1.47 -34.02
C VAL A 27 17.62 1.45 -33.34
N GLN A 28 18.05 2.56 -32.76
CA GLN A 28 19.33 2.64 -32.06
C GLN A 28 19.32 1.90 -30.71
N ALA A 29 18.24 2.00 -29.93
CA ALA A 29 18.05 1.19 -28.71
C ALA A 29 18.02 -0.32 -29.00
N THR A 30 17.51 -0.72 -30.17
CA THR A 30 17.51 -2.13 -30.62
C THR A 30 18.90 -2.56 -31.09
N ARG A 31 19.65 -1.66 -31.75
CA ARG A 31 21.02 -1.89 -32.19
C ARG A 31 22.01 -2.00 -31.04
N GLU A 32 21.77 -1.28 -29.94
CA GLU A 32 22.52 -1.37 -28.68
C GLU A 32 22.28 -2.69 -27.94
N ARG A 33 21.06 -3.23 -27.98
CA ARG A 33 20.75 -4.55 -27.41
C ARG A 33 21.34 -5.73 -28.19
N LEU A 34 21.63 -5.54 -29.48
CA LEU A 34 22.11 -6.58 -30.41
C LEU A 34 23.64 -6.56 -30.62
N GLY A 35 24.39 -5.76 -29.87
CA GLY A 35 25.84 -5.94 -29.71
C GLY A 35 26.73 -5.54 -30.88
N ASN A 36 26.27 -4.69 -31.80
CA ASN A 36 27.06 -4.29 -32.99
C ASN A 36 27.47 -2.80 -33.00
N VAL A 37 27.67 -2.21 -31.81
CA VAL A 37 28.26 -0.87 -31.63
C VAL A 37 29.53 -1.05 -30.81
N GLY A 38 30.69 -0.76 -31.39
CA GLY A 38 31.97 -0.84 -30.69
C GLY A 38 32.03 0.12 -29.48
N PRO A 39 32.86 -0.17 -28.47
CA PRO A 39 32.97 0.62 -27.23
C PRO A 39 33.26 2.11 -27.46
N ASP A 40 33.87 2.50 -28.58
CA ASP A 40 34.16 3.90 -28.93
C ASP A 40 32.93 4.76 -29.32
N GLY A 41 31.76 4.13 -29.55
CA GLY A 41 30.54 4.82 -29.96
C GLY A 41 29.53 5.07 -28.81
N ILE A 42 29.89 4.67 -27.60
CA ILE A 42 29.01 4.60 -26.43
C ILE A 42 29.44 5.72 -25.48
N THR A 43 28.67 6.81 -25.41
CA THR A 43 28.98 7.91 -24.48
C THR A 43 28.93 7.41 -23.03
N GLU A 44 30.09 7.28 -22.38
CA GLU A 44 30.17 6.80 -20.99
C GLU A 44 29.75 7.88 -20.00
N LEU A 45 28.95 7.49 -19.01
CA LEU A 45 28.58 8.36 -17.90
C LEU A 45 29.66 8.33 -16.80
N PRO A 46 29.88 9.44 -16.08
CA PRO A 46 30.84 9.51 -14.98
C PRO A 46 30.62 8.43 -13.91
N ALA A 47 31.69 7.96 -13.28
CA ALA A 47 31.62 6.93 -12.24
C ALA A 47 30.74 7.37 -11.05
N GLU A 48 30.84 8.64 -10.64
CA GLU A 48 30.02 9.21 -9.57
C GLU A 48 28.51 9.18 -9.91
N TYR A 49 28.16 9.43 -11.17
CA TYR A 49 26.77 9.34 -11.63
C TYR A 49 26.24 7.92 -11.46
N LYS A 50 26.99 6.91 -11.94
CA LYS A 50 26.61 5.48 -11.83
C LYS A 50 26.45 5.04 -10.37
N GLN A 51 27.30 5.56 -9.47
CA GLN A 51 27.17 5.28 -8.04
C GLN A 51 25.89 5.89 -7.44
N LEU A 52 25.56 7.14 -7.81
CA LEU A 52 24.31 7.78 -7.39
C LEU A 52 23.09 7.00 -7.89
N GLU A 53 23.11 6.55 -9.16
CA GLU A 53 22.06 5.71 -9.73
C GLU A 53 21.83 4.44 -8.91
N SER A 54 22.90 3.71 -8.62
CA SER A 54 22.83 2.47 -7.83
C SER A 54 22.26 2.71 -6.43
N ARG A 55 22.63 3.81 -5.77
CA ARG A 55 22.12 4.15 -4.44
C ARG A 55 20.64 4.53 -4.49
N VAL A 56 20.20 5.29 -5.50
CA VAL A 56 18.79 5.65 -5.67
C VAL A 56 17.94 4.42 -6.02
N ASP A 57 18.44 3.51 -6.86
CA ASP A 57 17.76 2.24 -7.15
C ASP A 57 17.60 1.39 -5.89
N ALA A 58 18.66 1.26 -5.09
CA ALA A 58 18.58 0.58 -3.80
C ALA A 58 17.55 1.23 -2.86
N LEU A 59 17.51 2.56 -2.79
CA LEU A 59 16.55 3.29 -1.95
C LEU A 59 15.10 3.08 -2.42
N ARG A 60 14.85 3.10 -3.74
CA ARG A 60 13.54 2.78 -4.32
C ARG A 60 13.10 1.36 -3.98
N ASP A 61 14.02 0.41 -4.07
CA ASP A 61 13.74 -1.00 -3.78
C ASP A 61 13.43 -1.19 -2.30
N VAL A 62 14.14 -0.52 -1.40
CA VAL A 62 13.81 -0.48 0.04
C VAL A 62 12.40 0.06 0.24
N HIS A 63 12.05 1.18 -0.40
CA HIS A 63 10.72 1.77 -0.25
C HIS A 63 9.61 0.81 -0.69
N THR A 64 9.81 0.16 -1.84
CA THR A 64 8.86 -0.79 -2.43
C THR A 64 8.69 -2.03 -1.56
N LYS A 65 9.80 -2.59 -1.04
CA LYS A 65 9.79 -3.76 -0.17
C LYS A 65 9.03 -3.50 1.13
N PHE A 66 9.26 -2.36 1.77
CA PHE A 66 8.54 -1.99 2.99
C PHE A 66 7.05 -1.83 2.72
N LEU A 67 6.65 -1.05 1.70
CA LEU A 67 5.22 -0.86 1.37
C LEU A 67 4.50 -2.17 1.09
N LYS A 68 5.15 -3.14 0.43
CA LYS A 68 4.56 -4.44 0.15
C LYS A 68 4.09 -5.15 1.42
N VAL A 69 4.83 -4.99 2.52
CA VAL A 69 4.50 -5.64 3.81
C VAL A 69 3.59 -4.73 4.63
N THR A 70 3.92 -3.45 4.77
CA THR A 70 3.25 -2.57 5.72
C THR A 70 1.87 -2.12 5.25
N LYS A 71 1.55 -2.15 3.95
CA LYS A 71 0.18 -1.87 3.48
C LYS A 71 -0.89 -2.77 4.10
N VAL A 72 -0.49 -3.90 4.66
CA VAL A 72 -1.38 -4.76 5.43
C VAL A 72 -2.08 -3.98 6.56
N TYR A 73 -1.41 -3.01 7.19
CA TYR A 73 -1.96 -2.19 8.28
C TYR A 73 -3.15 -1.31 7.85
N GLU A 74 -3.38 -1.11 6.55
CA GLU A 74 -4.58 -0.42 6.03
C GLU A 74 -5.81 -1.35 6.01
N THR A 75 -5.63 -2.66 6.22
CA THR A 75 -6.68 -3.67 6.18
C THR A 75 -6.99 -4.18 7.58
N GLU A 76 -8.04 -3.68 8.21
CA GLU A 76 -8.38 -4.01 9.60
C GLU A 76 -8.43 -5.53 9.91
N SER A 77 -8.87 -6.37 8.98
CA SER A 77 -9.01 -7.82 9.19
C SER A 77 -7.75 -8.65 8.91
N TYR A 78 -6.55 -8.04 8.83
CA TYR A 78 -5.35 -8.80 8.41
C TYR A 78 -4.90 -9.89 9.38
N ASP A 79 -5.19 -9.74 10.67
CA ASP A 79 -4.85 -10.68 11.74
C ASP A 79 -5.96 -11.70 12.00
N TYR A 80 -7.14 -11.45 11.41
CA TYR A 80 -8.32 -12.29 11.51
C TYR A 80 -9.06 -12.35 10.17
N PRO A 81 -8.45 -12.95 9.13
CA PRO A 81 -9.10 -13.14 7.84
C PRO A 81 -10.32 -14.03 8.04
N SER A 82 -11.50 -13.50 7.73
CA SER A 82 -12.83 -14.01 8.13
C SER A 82 -13.28 -15.31 7.44
N ASP A 83 -12.40 -16.27 7.23
CA ASP A 83 -12.74 -17.57 6.61
C ASP A 83 -13.25 -18.62 7.60
N ILE A 84 -13.46 -18.29 8.88
CA ILE A 84 -14.04 -19.22 9.85
C ILE A 84 -15.25 -18.57 10.53
N THR A 85 -16.41 -18.75 9.90
CA THR A 85 -17.71 -18.91 10.58
C THR A 85 -18.35 -17.74 11.35
N GLU A 86 -17.80 -16.52 11.37
CA GLU A 86 -18.52 -15.38 11.98
C GLU A 86 -19.81 -15.00 11.22
N SER A 87 -19.98 -15.47 9.98
CA SER A 87 -21.21 -15.28 9.21
C SER A 87 -22.38 -16.14 9.70
N VAL A 88 -22.19 -17.20 10.47
CA VAL A 88 -23.30 -18.14 10.76
C VAL A 88 -24.27 -17.62 11.83
N GLN A 89 -23.80 -16.89 12.84
CA GLN A 89 -24.68 -16.25 13.83
C GLN A 89 -25.32 -14.96 13.28
N ASP A 90 -24.61 -14.19 12.45
CA ASP A 90 -25.14 -12.95 11.87
C ASP A 90 -26.03 -13.20 10.62
N MET A 91 -25.92 -14.38 9.99
CA MET A 91 -26.84 -14.82 8.93
C MET A 91 -28.16 -15.37 9.47
N GLY A 92 -28.21 -15.82 10.74
CA GLY A 92 -29.46 -16.20 11.41
C GLY A 92 -30.39 -15.01 11.65
N SER A 93 -29.83 -13.85 12.04
CA SER A 93 -30.57 -12.60 12.23
C SER A 93 -30.92 -11.92 10.90
N GLN A 94 -30.03 -11.97 9.90
CA GLN A 94 -30.28 -11.39 8.57
C GLN A 94 -31.26 -12.21 7.74
N ALA A 95 -31.20 -13.56 7.73
CA ALA A 95 -32.16 -14.39 7.00
C ALA A 95 -33.58 -14.27 7.56
N ALA A 96 -33.73 -14.15 8.88
CA ALA A 96 -35.01 -13.87 9.52
C ALA A 96 -35.57 -12.50 9.07
N SER A 97 -34.73 -11.47 8.96
CA SER A 97 -35.14 -10.13 8.49
C SER A 97 -35.48 -10.07 7.00
N VAL A 98 -34.76 -10.79 6.14
CA VAL A 98 -35.02 -10.87 4.70
C VAL A 98 -36.29 -11.69 4.44
N TRP A 99 -36.48 -12.81 5.13
CA TRP A 99 -37.69 -13.62 5.03
C TRP A 99 -38.92 -12.87 5.56
N ALA A 100 -38.81 -12.15 6.68
CA ALA A 100 -39.88 -11.27 7.20
C ALA A 100 -40.22 -10.12 6.24
N THR A 101 -39.22 -9.54 5.56
CA THR A 101 -39.42 -8.47 4.55
C THR A 101 -40.04 -9.02 3.26
N PHE A 102 -39.70 -10.25 2.86
CA PHE A 102 -40.31 -10.93 1.71
C PHE A 102 -41.77 -11.33 2.01
N ALA A 103 -42.03 -11.84 3.21
CA ALA A 103 -43.37 -12.19 3.69
C ALA A 103 -44.28 -10.97 3.78
N SER A 104 -43.79 -9.85 4.32
CA SER A 104 -44.57 -8.61 4.45
C SER A 104 -44.82 -7.89 3.11
N LYS A 105 -43.96 -8.06 2.10
CA LYS A 105 -44.19 -7.49 0.75
C LYS A 105 -45.13 -8.32 -0.12
N ASN A 106 -45.14 -9.65 0.01
CA ASN A 106 -45.92 -10.55 -0.87
C ASN A 106 -47.22 -11.09 -0.26
N LEU A 107 -47.49 -10.90 1.05
CA LEU A 107 -48.68 -11.42 1.73
C LEU A 107 -49.62 -10.32 2.24
N LYS A 108 -49.78 -9.22 1.49
CA LYS A 108 -50.62 -8.05 1.84
C LYS A 108 -52.13 -8.32 2.05
N ASN A 109 -52.57 -9.56 2.21
CA ASN A 109 -53.97 -9.89 2.52
C ASN A 109 -54.19 -11.19 3.31
N SER A 110 -53.20 -11.71 4.04
CA SER A 110 -53.41 -12.86 4.93
C SER A 110 -53.28 -12.46 6.39
N ASN A 111 -54.35 -12.68 7.16
CA ASN A 111 -54.52 -12.26 8.54
C ASN A 111 -53.87 -13.26 9.51
N LEU A 112 -52.53 -13.41 9.44
CA LEU A 112 -51.76 -14.22 10.38
C LEU A 112 -50.98 -13.32 11.35
N PRO A 113 -50.91 -13.65 12.64
CA PRO A 113 -50.18 -12.87 13.62
C PRO A 113 -48.68 -12.96 13.33
N ILE A 114 -48.08 -11.85 12.88
CA ILE A 114 -46.62 -11.73 12.68
C ILE A 114 -46.03 -11.28 14.03
N PRO A 115 -45.14 -12.06 14.68
CA PRO A 115 -44.42 -11.60 15.86
C PRO A 115 -43.62 -10.34 15.51
N GLY A 116 -43.80 -9.27 16.27
CA GLY A 116 -43.19 -7.97 16.00
C GLY A 116 -41.66 -8.06 15.93
N THR A 117 -41.09 -7.85 14.75
CA THR A 117 -39.65 -7.70 14.59
C THR A 117 -39.28 -6.25 14.88
N HIS A 118 -38.81 -5.99 16.10
CA HIS A 118 -38.05 -4.80 16.42
C HIS A 118 -36.78 -4.80 15.56
N VAL A 119 -36.75 -3.99 14.49
CA VAL A 119 -35.51 -3.74 13.74
C VAL A 119 -34.74 -2.68 14.51
N ALA A 120 -33.84 -3.11 15.39
CA ALA A 120 -32.88 -2.22 16.02
C ALA A 120 -32.02 -1.53 14.94
N PRO A 121 -31.65 -0.25 15.11
CA PRO A 121 -30.79 0.46 14.17
C PRO A 121 -29.47 -0.28 14.02
N LYS A 122 -28.95 -0.40 12.78
CA LYS A 122 -27.61 -0.94 12.52
C LYS A 122 -26.60 -0.06 13.25
N GLY A 123 -26.16 -0.51 14.43
CA GLY A 123 -25.06 0.09 15.15
C GLY A 123 -23.77 0.03 14.33
N PRO A 124 -22.70 0.72 14.80
CA PRO A 124 -21.37 0.60 14.23
C PRO A 124 -21.02 -0.88 14.05
N GLN A 125 -20.53 -1.26 12.87
CA GLN A 125 -20.03 -2.61 12.66
C GLN A 125 -18.90 -2.88 13.66
N PRO A 126 -18.91 -4.03 14.36
CA PRO A 126 -17.89 -4.32 15.34
C PRO A 126 -16.53 -4.43 14.65
N PRO A 127 -15.44 -4.00 15.32
CA PRO A 127 -14.11 -4.13 14.75
C PRO A 127 -13.75 -5.60 14.47
N LYS A 128 -13.02 -5.81 13.38
CA LYS A 128 -12.68 -7.12 12.80
C LYS A 128 -11.28 -7.59 13.14
N THR A 129 -10.69 -7.06 14.21
CA THR A 129 -9.39 -7.53 14.70
C THR A 129 -9.55 -8.84 15.47
N LEU A 130 -8.48 -9.65 15.51
CA LEU A 130 -8.46 -10.90 16.28
C LEU A 130 -8.77 -10.65 17.78
N ALA A 131 -8.20 -9.60 18.35
CA ALA A 131 -8.40 -9.23 19.75
C ALA A 131 -9.88 -8.90 20.04
N HIS A 132 -10.55 -8.19 19.14
CA HIS A 132 -11.99 -7.92 19.28
C HIS A 132 -12.83 -9.20 19.11
N ALA A 133 -12.43 -10.12 18.23
CA ALA A 133 -13.10 -11.42 18.10
C ALA A 133 -12.97 -12.25 19.39
N GLN A 134 -11.77 -12.31 19.97
CA GLN A 134 -11.52 -12.94 21.28
C GLN A 134 -12.36 -12.29 22.39
N SER A 135 -12.42 -10.96 22.43
CA SER A 135 -13.24 -10.21 23.38
C SER A 135 -14.72 -10.59 23.28
N ARG A 136 -15.28 -10.60 22.06
CA ARG A 136 -16.68 -10.97 21.82
C ARG A 136 -16.97 -12.40 22.26
N ALA A 137 -16.12 -13.35 21.87
CA ALA A 137 -16.28 -14.76 22.25
C ALA A 137 -16.23 -14.95 23.77
N ALA A 138 -15.29 -14.29 24.45
CA ALA A 138 -15.16 -14.37 25.90
C ALA A 138 -16.36 -13.74 26.62
N LYS A 139 -16.81 -12.56 26.19
CA LYS A 139 -18.01 -11.90 26.75
C LYS A 139 -19.28 -12.72 26.53
N ALA A 140 -19.43 -13.37 25.37
CA ALA A 140 -20.54 -14.27 25.10
C ALA A 140 -20.51 -15.49 26.04
N GLY A 141 -19.35 -16.15 26.19
CA GLY A 141 -19.19 -17.27 27.12
C GLY A 141 -19.43 -16.87 28.58
N ALA A 142 -18.98 -15.68 28.99
CA ALA A 142 -19.26 -15.13 30.32
C ALA A 142 -20.77 -14.96 30.57
N ALA A 143 -21.51 -14.47 29.57
CA ALA A 143 -22.95 -14.32 29.66
C ALA A 143 -23.70 -15.66 29.69
N GLU A 144 -23.20 -16.67 28.96
CA GLU A 144 -23.77 -18.03 28.96
C GLU A 144 -23.57 -18.77 30.30
N LEU A 145 -22.40 -18.60 30.92
CA LEU A 145 -22.07 -19.24 32.20
C LEU A 145 -22.68 -18.51 33.40
N GLY A 146 -22.87 -17.19 33.30
CA GLY A 146 -23.42 -16.35 34.37
C GLY A 146 -22.36 -15.89 35.38
N ALA A 147 -22.74 -14.91 36.20
CA ALA A 147 -21.83 -14.23 37.13
C ALA A 147 -21.43 -15.08 38.37
N ASP A 148 -22.18 -16.14 38.65
CA ASP A 148 -21.89 -17.07 39.75
C ASP A 148 -20.86 -18.15 39.36
N ASP A 149 -20.59 -18.30 38.07
CA ASP A 149 -19.60 -19.24 37.54
C ASP A 149 -18.21 -18.59 37.46
N ARG A 150 -17.19 -19.28 37.98
CA ARG A 150 -15.82 -18.78 38.04
C ARG A 150 -15.20 -18.59 36.66
N LEU A 151 -15.46 -19.50 35.74
CA LEU A 151 -15.00 -19.37 34.36
C LEU A 151 -15.74 -18.21 33.69
N GLY A 152 -17.03 -18.02 33.98
CA GLY A 152 -17.81 -16.87 33.55
C GLY A 152 -17.18 -15.54 33.95
N VAL A 153 -16.82 -15.39 35.23
CA VAL A 153 -16.13 -14.19 35.74
C VAL A 153 -14.77 -13.99 35.05
N ALA A 154 -13.94 -15.04 34.96
CA ALA A 154 -12.63 -14.98 34.32
C ALA A 154 -12.71 -14.60 32.84
N LEU A 155 -13.68 -15.14 32.11
CA LEU A 155 -13.96 -14.78 30.71
C LEU A 155 -14.42 -13.33 30.57
N GLY A 156 -15.18 -12.81 31.53
CA GLY A 156 -15.57 -11.39 31.58
C GLY A 156 -14.35 -10.47 31.66
N VAL A 157 -13.45 -10.75 32.61
CA VAL A 157 -12.20 -10.00 32.82
C VAL A 157 -11.30 -10.06 31.58
N TYR A 158 -11.08 -11.27 31.05
CA TYR A 158 -10.31 -11.48 29.82
C TYR A 158 -10.93 -10.75 28.63
N GLY A 159 -12.26 -10.81 28.49
CA GLY A 159 -12.99 -10.16 27.40
C GLY A 159 -12.82 -8.64 27.40
N VAL A 160 -12.87 -8.00 28.57
CA VAL A 160 -12.61 -6.55 28.71
C VAL A 160 -11.16 -6.21 28.37
N ALA A 161 -10.20 -7.01 28.85
CA ALA A 161 -8.78 -6.80 28.53
C ALA A 161 -8.52 -6.89 27.02
N MET A 162 -9.08 -7.88 26.34
CA MET A 162 -8.88 -8.07 24.91
C MET A 162 -9.55 -6.98 24.06
N GLU A 163 -10.66 -6.38 24.52
CA GLU A 163 -11.24 -5.20 23.87
C GLU A 163 -10.23 -4.04 23.85
N LYS A 164 -9.63 -3.74 25.00
CA LYS A 164 -8.60 -2.69 25.12
C LYS A 164 -7.36 -2.99 24.26
N VAL A 165 -6.93 -4.25 24.18
CA VAL A 165 -5.84 -4.66 23.28
C VAL A 165 -6.24 -4.45 21.81
N GLY A 166 -7.49 -4.75 21.47
CA GLY A 166 -8.07 -4.50 20.15
C GLY A 166 -8.05 -3.02 19.77
N ASP A 167 -8.52 -2.15 20.67
CA ASP A 167 -8.51 -0.69 20.48
C ASP A 167 -7.09 -0.15 20.27
N ALA A 168 -6.14 -0.62 21.10
CA ALA A 168 -4.74 -0.25 20.97
C ALA A 168 -4.14 -0.66 19.61
N ARG A 169 -4.57 -1.82 19.08
CA ARG A 169 -4.16 -2.28 17.75
C ARG A 169 -4.76 -1.41 16.65
N LEU A 170 -6.03 -1.03 16.74
CA LEU A 170 -6.64 -0.09 15.77
C LEU A 170 -5.90 1.26 15.78
N ALA A 171 -5.54 1.76 16.97
CA ALA A 171 -4.76 2.98 17.10
C ALA A 171 -3.37 2.87 16.46
N GLN A 172 -2.67 1.75 16.64
CA GLN A 172 -1.40 1.48 15.96
C GLN A 172 -1.56 1.52 14.45
N ASP A 173 -2.52 0.79 13.92
CA ASP A 173 -2.73 0.67 12.48
C ASP A 173 -3.00 2.02 11.84
N ASN A 174 -3.86 2.84 12.47
CA ASN A 174 -4.13 4.21 12.03
C ASN A 174 -2.86 5.08 12.06
N LEU A 175 -2.06 5.01 13.13
CA LEU A 175 -0.80 5.75 13.22
C LEU A 175 0.21 5.29 12.15
N ILE A 176 0.29 4.00 11.87
CA ILE A 176 1.18 3.46 10.83
C ILE A 176 0.70 3.90 9.43
N ALA A 177 -0.59 3.84 9.15
CA ALA A 177 -1.15 4.29 7.88
C ALA A 177 -0.85 5.78 7.62
N ASP A 178 -1.09 6.63 8.62
CA ASP A 178 -0.95 8.08 8.50
C ASP A 178 0.50 8.54 8.54
N ARG A 179 1.31 8.00 9.45
CA ARG A 179 2.66 8.52 9.77
C ARG A 179 3.80 7.73 9.16
N PHE A 180 3.53 6.54 8.62
CA PHE A 180 4.53 5.76 7.91
C PHE A 180 4.12 5.52 6.45
N ILE A 181 3.00 4.81 6.20
CA ILE A 181 2.65 4.34 4.85
C ILE A 181 2.42 5.51 3.90
N THR A 182 1.60 6.47 4.30
CA THR A 182 1.26 7.65 3.47
C THR A 182 2.50 8.46 3.07
N PRO A 183 3.32 8.98 4.00
CA PRO A 183 4.51 9.76 3.63
C PRO A 183 5.56 8.91 2.89
N TRP A 184 5.72 7.63 3.26
CA TRP A 184 6.67 6.74 2.57
C TRP A 184 6.27 6.44 1.12
N GLN A 185 4.98 6.26 0.84
CA GLN A 185 4.42 6.15 -0.51
C GLN A 185 4.54 7.47 -1.28
N ALA A 186 4.39 8.61 -0.59
CA ALA A 186 4.60 9.93 -1.18
C ALA A 186 6.06 10.09 -1.62
N THR A 187 7.06 9.87 -0.75
CA THR A 187 8.50 9.95 -1.09
C THR A 187 8.84 9.06 -2.30
N LEU A 188 8.28 7.86 -2.38
CA LEU A 188 8.48 6.93 -3.49
C LEU A 188 7.93 7.48 -4.82
N SER A 189 6.72 8.03 -4.81
CA SER A 189 6.04 8.49 -6.02
C SER A 189 6.48 9.88 -6.49
N THR A 190 6.95 10.73 -5.58
CA THR A 190 7.37 12.11 -5.86
C THR A 190 8.89 12.19 -6.02
N SER A 191 9.64 12.30 -4.93
CA SER A 191 11.09 12.57 -4.93
C SER A 191 11.86 11.48 -5.69
N ILE A 192 11.62 10.21 -5.36
CA ILE A 192 12.26 9.09 -6.05
C ILE A 192 11.77 9.01 -7.50
N GLY A 193 10.47 9.16 -7.74
CA GLY A 193 9.87 9.18 -9.09
C GLY A 193 10.48 10.24 -10.01
N LEU A 194 10.71 11.46 -9.50
CA LEU A 194 11.36 12.56 -10.23
C LEU A 194 12.81 12.23 -10.57
N ALA A 195 13.57 11.69 -9.62
CA ALA A 195 14.95 11.25 -9.88
C ALA A 195 15.01 10.14 -10.95
N MET A 196 14.09 9.17 -10.90
CA MET A 196 13.98 8.12 -11.93
C MET A 196 13.65 8.70 -13.32
N LYS A 197 12.75 9.69 -13.39
CA LYS A 197 12.42 10.38 -14.64
C LYS A 197 13.61 11.17 -15.19
N ALA A 198 14.35 11.86 -14.33
CA ALA A 198 15.55 12.60 -14.73
C ALA A 198 16.64 11.67 -15.28
N ARG A 199 16.83 10.48 -14.68
CA ARG A 199 17.74 9.45 -15.22
C ARG A 199 17.30 8.94 -16.58
N ALA A 200 15.99 8.73 -16.79
CA ALA A 200 15.47 8.37 -18.11
C ALA A 200 15.75 9.45 -19.16
N ASN A 201 15.67 10.74 -18.78
CA ASN A 201 16.03 11.85 -19.66
C ASN A 201 17.53 11.86 -20.00
N VAL A 202 18.42 11.59 -19.04
CA VAL A 202 19.87 11.46 -19.32
C VAL A 202 20.12 10.34 -20.34
N LYS A 203 19.49 9.18 -20.15
CA LYS A 203 19.60 8.07 -21.12
C LYS A 203 19.11 8.47 -22.51
N ALA A 204 18.00 9.21 -22.59
CA ALA A 204 17.46 9.70 -23.87
C ALA A 204 18.38 10.73 -24.53
N ALA A 205 18.89 11.71 -23.78
CA ALA A 205 19.82 12.74 -24.27
C ALA A 205 21.13 12.12 -24.77
N ARG A 206 21.63 11.09 -24.07
CA ARG A 206 22.81 10.34 -24.47
C ARG A 206 22.59 9.63 -25.82
N LEU A 207 21.46 8.94 -25.97
CA LEU A 207 21.10 8.27 -27.21
C LEU A 207 20.95 9.26 -28.38
N GLU A 208 20.38 10.44 -28.10
CA GLU A 208 20.26 11.54 -29.06
C GLU A 208 21.62 12.04 -29.51
N LEU A 209 22.56 12.27 -28.59
CA LEU A 209 23.94 12.64 -28.91
C LEU A 209 24.66 11.58 -29.75
N ASP A 210 24.56 10.30 -29.35
CA ASP A 210 25.17 9.20 -30.08
C ASP A 210 24.58 9.13 -31.52
N SER A 211 23.27 9.37 -31.68
CA SER A 211 22.60 9.45 -32.98
C SER A 211 23.05 10.65 -33.82
N ALA A 212 23.22 11.82 -33.19
CA ALA A 212 23.63 13.06 -33.84
C ALA A 212 25.07 12.97 -34.34
N ARG A 213 25.98 12.39 -33.53
CA ARG A 213 27.37 12.11 -33.92
C ARG A 213 27.45 11.14 -35.10
N SER A 214 26.65 10.07 -35.07
CA SER A 214 26.55 9.15 -36.21
C SER A 214 26.02 9.84 -37.47
N ALA A 215 25.01 10.70 -37.35
CA ALA A 215 24.45 11.43 -38.47
C ALA A 215 25.48 12.41 -39.09
N LEU A 216 26.21 13.14 -38.25
CA LEU A 216 27.28 14.05 -38.67
C LEU A 216 28.37 13.33 -39.47
N LYS A 217 28.77 12.11 -39.07
CA LYS A 217 29.76 11.30 -39.79
C LYS A 217 29.33 10.95 -41.23
N THR A 218 28.03 10.88 -41.48
CA THR A 218 27.44 10.50 -42.78
C THR A 218 26.82 11.67 -43.55
N ALA A 219 26.90 12.89 -43.01
CA ALA A 219 26.25 14.06 -43.58
C ALA A 219 26.94 14.51 -44.88
N ALA A 220 26.13 14.81 -45.91
CA ALA A 220 26.64 15.42 -47.14
C ALA A 220 27.19 16.84 -46.85
N PRO A 221 28.16 17.35 -47.64
CA PRO A 221 28.80 18.66 -47.39
C PRO A 221 27.80 19.82 -47.24
N ALA A 222 26.71 19.81 -48.02
CA ALA A 222 25.66 20.83 -47.97
C ALA A 222 24.84 20.84 -46.67
N LYS A 223 24.85 19.74 -45.89
CA LYS A 223 24.13 19.61 -44.60
C LYS A 223 25.07 19.47 -43.41
N GLN A 224 26.37 19.60 -43.64
CA GLN A 224 27.39 19.35 -42.62
C GLN A 224 27.30 20.35 -41.48
N GLU A 225 27.05 21.63 -41.77
CA GLU A 225 26.89 22.67 -40.75
C GLU A 225 25.65 22.43 -39.88
N GLN A 226 24.52 22.09 -40.49
CA GLN A 226 23.30 21.75 -39.75
C GLN A 226 23.51 20.52 -38.84
N ALA A 227 24.25 19.52 -39.32
CA ALA A 227 24.56 18.34 -38.52
C ALA A 227 25.51 18.65 -37.36
N ARG A 228 26.41 19.65 -37.48
CA ARG A 228 27.27 20.11 -36.38
C ARG A 228 26.46 20.80 -35.29
N LEU A 229 25.58 21.74 -35.66
CA LEU A 229 24.71 22.43 -34.71
C LEU A 229 23.82 21.46 -33.91
N HIS A 230 23.31 20.41 -34.57
CA HIS A 230 22.51 19.38 -33.89
C HIS A 230 23.33 18.51 -32.92
N VAL A 231 24.63 18.32 -33.17
CA VAL A 231 25.52 17.67 -32.20
C VAL A 231 25.74 18.58 -30.99
N GLU A 232 26.04 19.85 -31.21
CA GLU A 232 26.21 20.85 -30.14
C GLU A 232 24.96 20.95 -29.25
N GLU A 233 23.77 21.06 -29.84
CA GLU A 233 22.49 21.08 -29.12
C GLU A 233 22.29 19.80 -28.27
N ALA A 234 22.66 18.63 -28.80
CA ALA A 234 22.55 17.36 -28.10
C ALA A 234 23.58 17.24 -26.95
N GLU A 235 24.78 17.81 -27.10
CA GLU A 235 25.80 17.87 -26.05
C GLU A 235 25.33 18.74 -24.88
N ASP A 236 24.84 19.94 -25.16
CA ASP A 236 24.29 20.85 -24.14
C ASP A 236 23.13 20.20 -23.38
N LYS A 237 22.21 19.55 -24.10
CA LYS A 237 21.08 18.84 -23.50
C LYS A 237 21.52 17.68 -22.61
N LEU A 238 22.57 16.94 -22.99
CA LEU A 238 23.13 15.87 -22.17
C LEU A 238 23.73 16.43 -20.88
N VAL A 239 24.50 17.52 -20.96
CA VAL A 239 25.08 18.19 -19.79
C VAL A 239 23.96 18.63 -18.84
N GLN A 240 22.97 19.39 -19.33
CA GLN A 240 21.86 19.88 -18.52
C GLN A 240 21.05 18.76 -17.88
N SER A 241 20.75 17.70 -18.64
CA SER A 241 20.00 16.54 -18.14
C SER A 241 20.79 15.82 -17.04
N THR A 242 22.11 15.71 -17.20
CA THR A 242 23.00 15.04 -16.25
C THR A 242 23.09 15.83 -14.95
N GLU A 243 23.30 17.15 -15.02
CA GLU A 243 23.32 18.02 -13.84
C GLU A 243 22.01 17.97 -13.06
N THR A 244 20.88 18.04 -13.77
CA THR A 244 19.54 17.94 -13.18
C THR A 244 19.35 16.60 -12.47
N ALA A 245 19.73 15.50 -13.12
CA ALA A 245 19.63 14.17 -12.55
C ALA A 245 20.53 14.01 -11.32
N ILE A 246 21.77 14.52 -11.34
CA ILE A 246 22.68 14.50 -10.19
C ILE A 246 22.06 15.25 -9.01
N GLY A 247 21.53 16.46 -9.24
CA GLY A 247 20.89 17.27 -8.20
C GLY A 247 19.72 16.54 -7.54
N LEU A 248 18.82 15.97 -8.35
CA LEU A 248 17.66 15.21 -7.85
C LEU A 248 18.06 13.93 -7.11
N MET A 249 19.04 13.18 -7.62
CA MET A 249 19.51 11.96 -6.96
C MET A 249 20.16 12.26 -5.60
N LYS A 250 20.95 13.34 -5.50
CA LYS A 250 21.52 13.78 -4.22
C LYS A 250 20.43 14.20 -3.24
N ALA A 251 19.49 15.04 -3.67
CA ALA A 251 18.37 15.49 -2.83
C ALA A 251 17.53 14.31 -2.30
N VAL A 252 17.32 13.27 -3.11
CA VAL A 252 16.63 12.04 -2.69
C VAL A 252 17.42 11.30 -1.61
N LEU A 253 18.74 11.16 -1.76
CA LEU A 253 19.59 10.42 -0.83
C LEU A 253 19.85 11.18 0.48
N GLU A 254 19.74 12.50 0.46
CA GLU A 254 19.91 13.38 1.62
C GLU A 254 18.59 13.69 2.33
N ASN A 255 17.45 13.25 1.80
CA ASN A 255 16.14 13.45 2.43
C ASN A 255 16.07 12.72 3.78
N PRO A 256 15.87 13.42 4.92
CA PRO A 256 15.77 12.77 6.23
C PRO A 256 14.42 12.09 6.48
N GLU A 257 13.41 12.36 5.66
CA GLU A 257 12.02 11.92 5.84
C GLU A 257 11.88 10.40 5.99
N PRO A 258 12.53 9.51 5.20
CA PRO A 258 12.43 8.07 5.42
C PRO A 258 12.86 7.63 6.83
N ILE A 259 13.89 8.26 7.41
CA ILE A 259 14.34 7.96 8.77
C ILE A 259 13.29 8.42 9.80
N GLN A 260 12.68 9.59 9.58
CA GLN A 260 11.59 10.08 10.44
C GLN A 260 10.34 9.20 10.36
N ASN A 261 9.99 8.73 9.17
CA ASN A 261 8.90 7.79 8.95
C ASN A 261 9.17 6.48 9.70
N LEU A 262 10.38 5.93 9.60
CA LEU A 262 10.78 4.72 10.32
C LEU A 262 10.69 4.92 11.85
N SER A 263 11.10 6.08 12.36
CA SER A 263 10.93 6.43 13.78
C SER A 263 9.45 6.43 14.18
N SER A 264 8.55 6.93 13.32
CA SER A 264 7.11 6.93 13.57
C SER A 264 6.52 5.52 13.60
N LEU A 265 6.98 4.63 12.70
CA LEU A 265 6.60 3.22 12.70
C LEU A 265 6.97 2.54 14.02
N VAL A 266 8.22 2.71 14.47
CA VAL A 266 8.70 2.13 15.74
C VAL A 266 7.88 2.65 16.93
N LYS A 267 7.58 3.96 16.96
CA LYS A 267 6.78 4.54 18.03
C LYS A 267 5.35 3.97 18.08
N ALA A 268 4.69 3.85 16.93
CA ALA A 268 3.34 3.28 16.86
C ALA A 268 3.32 1.83 17.38
N GLN A 269 4.30 1.03 16.97
CA GLN A 269 4.45 -0.36 17.42
C GLN A 269 4.75 -0.44 18.93
N LEU A 270 5.65 0.40 19.43
CA LEU A 270 6.00 0.42 20.85
C LEU A 270 4.79 0.73 21.73
N ILE A 271 3.98 1.73 21.37
CA ILE A 271 2.77 2.11 22.10
C ILE A 271 1.79 0.94 22.19
N TYR A 272 1.59 0.22 21.08
CA TYR A 272 0.71 -0.94 21.08
C TYR A 272 1.26 -2.07 21.95
N PHE A 273 2.52 -2.47 21.75
CA PHE A 273 3.10 -3.58 22.49
C PHE A 273 3.18 -3.28 24.00
N SER A 274 3.48 -2.05 24.41
CA SER A 274 3.46 -1.67 25.82
C SER A 274 2.04 -1.70 26.39
N THR A 275 1.06 -1.13 25.68
CA THR A 275 -0.34 -1.12 26.13
C THR A 275 -0.90 -2.54 26.26
N ALA A 276 -0.55 -3.43 25.33
CA ALA A 276 -0.97 -4.82 25.37
C ALA A 276 -0.32 -5.57 26.55
N ALA A 277 1.00 -5.39 26.75
CA ALA A 277 1.71 -5.99 27.86
C ALA A 277 1.18 -5.53 29.22
N GLU A 278 0.97 -4.22 29.41
CA GLU A 278 0.39 -3.65 30.63
C GLU A 278 -1.03 -4.17 30.88
N THR A 279 -1.85 -4.26 29.85
CA THR A 279 -3.24 -4.71 29.96
C THR A 279 -3.32 -6.19 30.36
N LEU A 280 -2.52 -7.06 29.72
CA LEU A 280 -2.49 -8.49 30.04
C LEU A 280 -1.84 -8.76 31.40
N SER A 281 -0.76 -8.05 31.73
CA SER A 281 -0.13 -8.13 33.06
C SER A 281 -1.09 -7.71 34.17
N GLY A 282 -2.00 -6.76 33.90
CA GLY A 282 -2.99 -6.30 34.87
C GLY A 282 -4.03 -7.36 35.25
N ILE A 283 -4.32 -8.31 34.37
CA ILE A 283 -5.30 -9.38 34.63
C ILE A 283 -4.65 -10.72 34.98
N GLN A 284 -3.35 -10.87 34.76
CA GLN A 284 -2.65 -12.15 34.92
C GLN A 284 -2.84 -12.76 36.32
N GLY A 285 -2.62 -11.95 37.38
CA GLY A 285 -2.75 -12.42 38.76
C GLY A 285 -4.16 -12.87 39.12
N GLU A 286 -5.18 -12.13 38.66
CA GLU A 286 -6.59 -12.47 38.90
C GLU A 286 -6.97 -13.81 38.24
N ILE A 287 -6.49 -14.05 37.02
CA ILE A 287 -6.73 -15.30 36.30
C ILE A 287 -5.96 -16.47 36.94
N GLU A 288 -4.72 -16.27 37.38
CA GLU A 288 -3.92 -17.28 38.08
C GLU A 288 -4.54 -17.69 39.43
N GLU A 289 -5.06 -16.70 40.17
CA GLU A 289 -5.80 -16.93 41.41
C GLU A 289 -7.08 -17.74 41.15
N ALA A 290 -7.88 -17.35 40.15
CA ALA A 290 -9.08 -18.07 39.76
C ALA A 290 -8.78 -19.54 39.35
N ALA A 291 -7.69 -19.75 38.61
CA ALA A 291 -7.24 -21.08 38.21
C ALA A 291 -6.84 -21.94 39.43
N THR A 292 -6.04 -21.38 40.33
CA THR A 292 -5.59 -22.08 41.56
C THR A 292 -6.79 -22.44 42.45
N ALA A 293 -7.75 -21.53 42.61
CA ALA A 293 -8.96 -21.78 43.37
C ALA A 293 -9.83 -22.89 42.75
N ALA A 294 -9.97 -22.91 41.42
CA ALA A 294 -10.69 -23.96 40.70
C ALA A 294 -10.01 -25.33 40.85
N GLU A 295 -8.69 -25.41 40.78
CA GLU A 295 -7.95 -26.66 41.02
C GLU A 295 -8.13 -27.17 42.46
N GLY A 296 -8.08 -26.26 43.44
CA GLY A 296 -8.29 -26.60 44.85
C GLY A 296 -9.63 -27.28 45.08
N GLU A 297 -10.71 -26.69 44.57
CA GLU A 297 -12.06 -27.26 44.69
C GLU A 297 -12.22 -28.59 43.96
N TYR A 298 -11.64 -28.69 42.76
CA TYR A 298 -11.69 -29.94 42.01
C TYR A 298 -11.00 -31.09 42.77
N ARG A 299 -9.89 -30.81 43.46
CA ARG A 299 -9.18 -31.80 44.29
C ARG A 299 -9.97 -32.19 45.54
N THR A 300 -10.62 -31.25 46.23
CA THR A 300 -11.41 -31.54 47.43
C THR A 300 -12.66 -32.37 47.13
N VAL A 301 -13.34 -32.11 46.01
CA VAL A 301 -14.54 -32.86 45.59
C VAL A 301 -14.22 -34.31 45.23
N ARG A 302 -13.00 -34.63 44.79
CA ARG A 302 -12.60 -35.98 44.35
C ARG A 302 -11.81 -36.78 45.37
N GLY A 303 -11.68 -36.30 46.60
CA GLY A 303 -11.11 -37.06 47.72
C GLY A 303 -9.62 -37.30 47.60
N ALA A 304 -8.84 -36.22 47.53
CA ALA A 304 -7.54 -36.22 48.23
C ALA A 304 -7.79 -36.10 49.74
#